data_AF-A0A1F5YV48-F1
#
_entry.id   AF-A0A1F5YV48-F1
#
_cell.length_a   1.000
_cell.length_b   1.000
_cell.length_c   1.000
_cell.angle_alpha   90.00
_cell.angle_beta   90.00
_cell.angle_gamma   90.00
#
_symmetry.space_group_name_H-M   'P 1'
#
loop_
_entity.id
_entity.type
_entity.pdbx_description
1 polymer ?
#
loop_
_entity_poly.entity_id
_entity_poly.type
_entity_poly.pdbx_seq_one_letter_code
_entity_poly.pdbx_strand_id
1 'polypeptide(L)'
;MAYICGDFWDWWSVPDHIYHFTYKSLKRLIENFNFSINLIYTWDDNIDFINNILGLIKSKLNKSLLISKAIRMLIKIIFYVVKPLLGLLKKLFNIGGLTVIYAQNK
;
A
#
# COMPACT_ATOMS: atom_id res chain seq x y z
N MET A 1 0.76 -3.62 -0.32
CA MET A 1 2.25 -3.65 -0.40
C MET A 1 2.85 -5.03 -0.23
N ALA A 2 2.33 -5.89 0.64
CA ALA A 2 2.85 -7.24 0.83
C ALA A 2 2.92 -8.07 -0.47
N TYR A 3 1.93 -7.99 -1.36
CA TYR A 3 2.00 -8.68 -2.66
C TYR A 3 3.21 -8.25 -3.52
N ILE A 4 3.56 -6.96 -3.48
CA ILE A 4 4.65 -6.38 -4.29
C ILE A 4 6.01 -6.59 -3.61
N CYS A 5 6.06 -6.47 -2.29
CA CYS A 5 7.32 -6.49 -1.52
C CYS A 5 7.67 -7.88 -0.98
N GLY A 6 6.72 -8.81 -0.92
CA GLY A 6 6.89 -10.15 -0.35
C GLY A 6 7.46 -10.07 1.07
N ASP A 7 8.47 -10.90 1.33
CA ASP A 7 9.17 -10.97 2.62
C ASP A 7 10.01 -9.73 2.95
N PHE A 8 10.20 -8.81 2.00
CA PHE A 8 10.94 -7.57 2.18
C PHE A 8 10.03 -6.37 2.43
N TRP A 9 8.79 -6.65 2.81
CA TRP A 9 7.86 -5.63 3.26
C TRP A 9 8.35 -5.09 4.61
N ASP A 10 8.59 -3.78 4.67
CA ASP A 10 9.23 -3.08 5.78
C ASP A 10 8.24 -2.72 6.91
N TRP A 11 6.97 -3.10 6.73
CA TRP A 11 5.95 -2.96 7.76
C TRP A 11 6.03 -4.14 8.72
N TRP A 12 6.19 -3.85 10.01
CA TRP A 12 6.31 -4.87 11.08
C TRP A 12 5.02 -5.64 11.37
N SER A 13 4.02 -5.54 10.51
CA SER A 13 2.70 -6.15 10.66
C SER A 13 2.57 -7.24 9.61
N VAL A 14 1.88 -8.33 9.96
CA VAL A 14 1.50 -9.37 9.01
C VAL A 14 0.67 -8.73 7.89
N PRO A 15 0.64 -9.28 6.66
CA PRO A 15 -0.16 -8.69 5.60
C PRO A 15 -1.66 -8.74 5.91
N ASP A 16 -2.18 -7.71 6.58
CA ASP A 16 -3.56 -7.68 7.05
C ASP A 16 -4.57 -7.89 5.90
N HIS A 17 -4.23 -7.41 4.70
CA HIS A 17 -5.00 -7.58 3.46
C HIS A 17 -4.87 -8.97 2.80
N ILE A 18 -3.86 -9.77 3.16
CA ILE A 18 -3.71 -11.14 2.66
C ILE A 18 -4.51 -12.12 3.53
N TYR A 19 -4.61 -11.87 4.85
CA TYR A 19 -5.09 -12.88 5.79
C TYR A 19 -6.46 -12.60 6.42
N HIS A 20 -6.95 -11.35 6.47
CA HIS A 20 -8.15 -11.05 7.25
C HIS A 20 -9.34 -10.65 6.38
N PHE A 21 -9.29 -9.53 5.66
CA PHE A 21 -10.47 -9.06 4.93
C PHE A 21 -10.11 -8.26 3.67
N THR A 22 -10.78 -8.60 2.56
CA THR A 22 -10.90 -7.71 1.40
C THR A 22 -11.90 -6.61 1.69
N TYR A 23 -11.84 -5.49 0.97
CA TYR A 23 -12.86 -4.44 1.08
C TYR A 23 -14.28 -4.99 0.84
N LYS A 24 -14.44 -6.00 -0.04
CA LYS A 24 -15.72 -6.66 -0.32
C LYS A 24 -16.23 -7.46 0.88
N SER A 25 -15.37 -8.24 1.52
CA SER A 25 -15.76 -9.03 2.69
C SER A 25 -16.03 -8.14 3.90
N LEU A 26 -15.27 -7.06 4.08
CA LEU A 26 -15.47 -6.10 5.16
C LEU A 26 -16.76 -5.28 4.94
N LYS A 27 -17.06 -4.90 3.70
CA LYS A 27 -18.36 -4.31 3.32
C LYS A 27 -19.52 -5.24 3.70
N ARG A 28 -19.47 -6.50 3.26
CA ARG A 28 -20.54 -7.48 3.54
C ARG A 28 -20.73 -7.70 5.04
N LEU A 29 -19.64 -7.77 5.79
CA LEU A 29 -19.68 -7.91 7.25
C LEU A 29 -20.45 -6.73 7.87
N ILE A 30 -20.08 -5.51 7.55
CA ILE A 30 -20.68 -4.29 8.11
C ILE A 30 -22.17 -4.18 7.75
N GLU A 31 -22.53 -4.44 6.49
CA GLU A 31 -23.93 -4.40 6.03
C GLU A 31 -24.82 -5.42 6.76
N ASN A 32 -24.27 -6.58 7.15
CA ASN A 32 -24.97 -7.59 7.93
C ASN A 32 -25.27 -7.15 9.38
N PHE A 33 -24.54 -6.17 9.92
CA PHE A 33 -24.73 -5.62 11.28
C PHE A 33 -25.59 -4.36 11.30
N ASN A 34 -26.50 -4.20 10.33
CA ASN A 34 -27.44 -3.09 10.22
C ASN A 34 -26.82 -1.70 10.03
N PHE A 35 -25.58 -1.64 9.56
CA PHE A 35 -24.96 -0.40 9.11
C PHE A 35 -25.23 -0.16 7.61
N SER A 36 -25.26 1.10 7.20
CA SER A 36 -25.17 1.52 5.80
C SER A 36 -23.79 2.10 5.53
N ILE A 37 -23.20 1.74 4.39
CA ILE A 37 -21.86 2.21 4.00
C ILE A 37 -22.01 3.38 3.05
N ASN A 38 -21.56 4.57 3.47
CA ASN A 38 -21.64 5.77 2.63
C ASN A 38 -20.39 5.90 1.76
N LEU A 39 -19.24 5.40 2.24
CA LEU A 39 -17.97 5.48 1.51
C LEU A 39 -17.07 4.28 1.85
N ILE A 40 -16.46 3.70 0.82
CA ILE A 40 -15.43 2.67 0.96
C ILE A 40 -14.36 2.88 -0.11
N TYR A 41 -13.10 2.91 0.32
CA TYR A 41 -11.95 3.00 -0.58
C TYR A 41 -10.72 2.39 0.08
N THR A 42 -9.68 2.18 -0.73
CA THR A 42 -8.38 1.78 -0.22
C THR A 42 -7.41 2.94 -0.29
N TRP A 43 -6.48 2.98 0.65
CA TRP A 43 -5.51 4.05 0.80
C TRP A 43 -4.13 3.48 1.13
N ASP A 44 -3.11 4.23 0.78
CA ASP A 44 -1.72 3.97 1.12
C ASP A 44 -1.03 5.31 1.38
N ASP A 45 -0.18 5.35 2.38
CA ASP A 45 0.76 6.46 2.51
C ASP A 45 1.82 6.37 1.41
N ASN A 46 2.12 7.51 0.76
CA ASN A 46 3.08 7.55 -0.34
C ASN A 46 4.52 7.38 0.15
N ILE A 47 4.86 7.91 1.32
CA ILE A 47 6.19 7.79 1.92
C ILE A 47 6.43 6.34 2.29
N ASP A 48 5.46 5.70 2.93
CA ASP A 48 5.54 4.27 3.27
C ASP A 48 5.66 3.41 2.02
N PHE A 49 4.91 3.74 0.96
CA PHE A 49 5.04 3.02 -0.30
C PHE A 49 6.48 3.09 -0.86
N ILE A 50 7.08 4.28 -0.89
CA ILE A 50 8.46 4.46 -1.38
C ILE A 50 9.45 3.71 -0.49
N ASN A 51 9.32 3.84 0.83
CA ASN A 51 10.24 3.22 1.77
C ASN A 51 10.22 1.70 1.63
N ASN A 52 9.05 1.10 1.43
CA ASN A 52 8.91 -0.33 1.17
C ASN A 52 9.61 -0.77 -0.13
N ILE A 53 9.46 -0.02 -1.22
CA ILE A 53 10.17 -0.31 -2.48
C ILE A 53 11.69 -0.15 -2.30
N LEU A 54 12.13 0.89 -1.58
CA LEU A 54 13.54 1.10 -1.27
C LEU A 54 14.09 -0.01 -0.38
N GLY A 55 13.32 -0.52 0.58
CA GLY A 55 13.66 -1.66 1.43
C GLY A 55 13.88 -2.93 0.61
N LEU A 56 12.94 -3.26 -0.28
CA LEU A 56 13.05 -4.38 -1.23
C LEU A 56 14.29 -4.28 -2.13
N ILE A 57 14.61 -3.08 -2.61
CA ILE A 57 15.78 -2.86 -3.47
C ILE A 57 17.07 -2.95 -2.66
N LYS A 58 17.08 -2.41 -1.43
CA LYS A 58 18.20 -2.49 -0.50
C LYS A 58 18.51 -3.94 -0.13
N SER A 59 17.49 -4.76 0.16
CA SER A 59 17.69 -6.17 0.52
C SER A 59 18.30 -7.00 -0.62
N LYS A 60 18.01 -6.64 -1.87
CA LYS A 60 18.56 -7.31 -3.07
C LYS A 60 19.92 -6.76 -3.51
N LEU A 61 20.30 -5.56 -3.11
CA LEU A 61 21.56 -4.92 -3.51
C LEU A 61 22.67 -5.14 -2.48
N ASN A 62 23.52 -6.12 -2.72
CA ASN A 62 24.82 -6.26 -2.04
C ASN A 62 25.87 -5.34 -2.69
N LYS A 63 25.76 -4.02 -2.50
CA LYS A 63 26.70 -3.05 -3.12
C LYS A 63 27.22 -1.99 -2.16
N SER A 64 28.39 -1.45 -2.53
CA SER A 64 29.06 -0.31 -1.90
C SER A 64 28.09 0.83 -1.53
N LEU A 65 28.37 1.46 -0.37
CA LEU A 65 27.55 2.49 0.25
C LEU A 65 27.22 3.67 -0.69
N LEU A 66 28.15 4.02 -1.59
CA LEU A 66 28.01 5.09 -2.58
C LEU A 66 26.98 4.75 -3.66
N ILE A 67 27.05 3.54 -4.22
CA ILE A 67 26.12 3.05 -5.25
C ILE A 67 24.70 2.98 -4.67
N SER A 68 24.57 2.53 -3.41
CA SER A 68 23.29 2.49 -2.70
C SER A 68 22.66 3.88 -2.52
N LYS A 69 23.46 4.94 -2.36
CA LYS A 69 22.96 6.32 -2.22
C LYS A 69 22.47 6.86 -3.55
N ALA A 70 23.23 6.66 -4.62
CA ALA A 70 22.85 7.09 -5.96
C ALA A 70 21.55 6.42 -6.43
N ILE A 71 21.43 5.10 -6.26
CA ILE A 71 20.22 4.34 -6.60
C ILE A 71 19.01 4.85 -5.83
N ARG A 72 19.15 5.11 -4.52
CA ARG A 72 18.07 5.68 -3.69
C ARG A 72 17.58 7.02 -4.20
N MET A 73 18.49 7.90 -4.60
CA MET A 73 18.13 9.21 -5.14
C MET A 73 17.36 9.07 -6.46
N LEU A 74 17.85 8.19 -7.35
CA LEU A 74 17.24 7.94 -8.64
C LEU A 74 15.82 7.36 -8.52
N ILE A 75 15.61 6.42 -7.58
CA ILE A 75 14.28 5.86 -7.30
C ILE A 75 13.33 6.92 -6.76
N LYS A 76 13.79 7.80 -5.86
CA LYS A 76 12.95 8.92 -5.37
C LYS A 76 12.51 9.81 -6.52
N ILE A 77 13.41 10.16 -7.43
CA ILE A 77 13.10 11.00 -8.60
C ILE A 77 12.07 10.30 -9.49
N ILE A 78 12.32 9.04 -9.88
CA ILE A 78 11.38 8.24 -10.68
C ILE A 78 10.02 8.18 -9.98
N PHE A 79 9.99 7.95 -8.67
CA PHE A 79 8.75 7.89 -7.93
C PHE A 79 8.00 9.22 -7.98
N TYR A 80 8.66 10.36 -7.80
CA TYR A 80 7.99 11.66 -7.91
C TYR A 80 7.36 11.90 -9.29
N VAL A 81 8.01 11.43 -10.35
CA VAL A 81 7.49 11.51 -11.73
C VAL A 81 6.30 10.57 -11.93
N VAL A 82 6.36 9.34 -11.41
CA VAL A 82 5.33 8.30 -11.63
C VAL A 82 4.20 8.39 -10.59
N LYS A 83 4.38 9.12 -9.48
CA LYS A 83 3.40 9.32 -8.40
C LYS A 83 1.99 9.67 -8.89
N PRO A 84 1.77 10.67 -9.77
CA PRO A 84 0.43 11.00 -10.25
C PRO A 84 -0.24 9.82 -10.96
N LEU A 85 0.52 9.07 -11.77
CA LEU A 85 0.01 7.88 -12.45
C LEU A 85 -0.32 6.75 -11.47
N LEU A 86 0.55 6.50 -10.50
CA LEU A 86 0.33 5.50 -9.44
C LEU A 86 -0.90 5.85 -8.59
N GLY A 87 -1.09 7.12 -8.24
CA GLY A 87 -2.30 7.57 -7.52
C GLY A 87 -3.57 7.30 -8.31
N LEU A 88 -3.53 7.52 -9.63
CA LEU A 88 -4.66 7.28 -10.53
C LEU A 88 -4.98 5.78 -10.64
N LEU A 89 -3.96 4.94 -10.81
CA LEU A 89 -4.10 3.48 -10.83
C LEU A 89 -4.64 2.94 -9.50
N LYS A 90 -4.11 3.42 -8.36
CA LYS A 90 -4.60 3.01 -7.03
C LYS A 90 -6.07 3.35 -6.83
N LYS A 91 -6.50 4.52 -7.29
CA LYS A 91 -7.92 4.94 -7.24
C LYS A 91 -8.80 4.09 -8.15
N LEU A 92 -8.33 3.75 -9.35
CA LEU A 92 -9.08 2.92 -10.31
C LEU A 92 -9.22 1.47 -9.83
N PHE A 93 -8.15 0.89 -9.30
CA PHE A 93 -8.11 -0.53 -8.98
C PHE A 93 -8.31 -0.85 -7.49
N ASN A 94 -8.43 0.15 -6.62
CA ASN A 94 -8.56 -0.01 -5.17
C ASN A 94 -7.46 -0.92 -4.57
N ILE A 95 -6.19 -0.61 -4.87
CA ILE A 95 -5.02 -1.39 -4.45
C ILE A 95 -4.19 -0.62 -3.40
N GLY A 96 -4.85 -0.19 -2.32
CA GLY A 96 -4.18 0.36 -1.13
C GLY A 96 -3.85 -0.71 -0.09
N GLY A 97 -2.89 -0.43 0.79
CA GLY A 97 -2.54 -1.27 1.93
C GLY A 97 -3.53 -1.18 3.09
N LEU A 98 -4.30 -0.09 3.17
CA LEU A 98 -5.36 0.12 4.15
C LEU A 98 -6.73 0.21 3.47
N THR A 99 -7.77 -0.27 4.16
CA THR A 99 -9.16 -0.09 3.75
C THR A 99 -9.81 0.94 4.67
N VAL A 100 -10.39 1.99 4.11
CA VAL A 100 -11.12 3.01 4.84
C VAL A 100 -12.61 2.83 4.55
N ILE A 101 -13.41 2.73 5.60
CA ILE A 101 -14.86 2.61 5.52
C ILE A 101 -15.51 3.65 6.40
N TYR A 102 -16.44 4.40 5.82
CA TYR A 102 -17.36 5.25 6.55
C TYR A 102 -18.75 4.61 6.51
N ALA A 103 -19.23 4.23 7.69
CA ALA A 103 -20.51 3.58 7.87
C ALA A 103 -21.33 4.31 8.94
N GLN A 104 -22.64 4.30 8.79
CA GLN A 104 -23.59 4.88 9.74
C GLN A 104 -24.63 3.82 10.11
N ASN A 105 -25.11 3.84 11.35
CA ASN A 105 -26.21 2.96 11.75
C ASN A 105 -27.45 3.34 10.94
N LYS A 106 -28.23 2.33 10.53
CA LYS A 106 -29.50 2.59 9.83
C LYS A 106 -30.54 3.16 10.76
#